data_AF-A0A7S3G7I5-F1
#
_entry.id   AF-A0A7S3G7I5-F1
#
_cell.length_a   1.000
_cell.length_b   1.000
_cell.length_c   1.000
_cell.angle_alpha   90.00
_cell.angle_beta   90.00
_cell.angle_gamma   90.00
#
_symmetry.space_group_name_H-M   'P 1'
#
loop_
_entity.id
_entity.type
_entity.pdbx_description
1 polymer ?
#
loop_
_entity_poly.entity_id
_entity_poly.type
_entity_poly.pdbx_seq_one_letter_code
_entity_poly.pdbx_strand_id
1 'polypeptide(L)'
;MWVFETEVLAAHTNTQEERLLQVDVFVNLSQVVVGRKGKDINYVRDRTVSRNHCMFELNTESGEGRPILTVKDLSSKTGTSVNGYKLAAGVERVLREGDEVHVGGGASKLKLKWQDVSICFSASKSLDYSARLKAIGVEVVQEWRATCHVLVMPKLTPTAKLLEAMLSCRPIVDEGWVEALLNGPLCIRRLPLTDSYSPSLSMSLFSTVYEGSTAALTTVVPARRGLFSGCCFIVAGAEAKRYSSVIVTGGGKVFKLEGGHTAESLSAIMRSALSTRPALSITPSWYMLISRKAEKDTVDAYSALCNECGIALLKDDLFLRAIFAADSSLLSFVQSEGRKRKRGKGEGRGERGGEKGGRR
;
A
#
# COMPACT_ATOMS: atom_id res chain seq x y z
N MET A 1 -14.61 4.91 7.81
CA MET A 1 -15.59 5.74 7.08
C MET A 1 -16.91 4.99 6.96
N TRP A 2 -18.04 5.69 7.04
CA TRP A 2 -19.35 5.12 6.72
C TRP A 2 -19.58 5.06 5.21
N VAL A 3 -20.12 3.93 4.76
CA VAL A 3 -20.43 3.65 3.37
C VAL A 3 -21.85 3.11 3.28
N PHE A 4 -22.67 3.66 2.39
CA PHE A 4 -23.91 3.01 2.00
C PHE A 4 -23.66 2.13 0.78
N GLU A 5 -23.92 0.83 0.93
CA GLU A 5 -24.08 -0.07 -0.21
C GLU A 5 -25.49 0.12 -0.78
N THR A 6 -25.57 0.47 -2.06
CA THR A 6 -26.85 0.60 -2.76
C THR A 6 -26.84 -0.14 -4.08
N GLU A 7 -27.96 -0.74 -4.42
CA GLU A 7 -28.20 -1.31 -5.74
C GLU A 7 -28.86 -0.24 -6.61
N VAL A 8 -28.10 0.32 -7.56
CA VAL A 8 -28.64 1.26 -8.54
C VAL A 8 -28.80 0.54 -9.87
N LEU A 9 -29.99 0.63 -10.47
CA LEU A 9 -30.21 0.19 -11.85
C LEU A 9 -29.25 0.96 -12.76
N ALA A 10 -28.31 0.24 -13.38
CA ALA A 10 -27.43 0.81 -14.39
C ALA A 10 -28.28 1.29 -15.57
N ALA A 11 -28.19 2.58 -15.92
CA ALA A 11 -28.81 3.10 -17.12
C ALA A 11 -28.15 2.43 -18.34
N HIS A 12 -28.85 1.52 -19.02
CA HIS A 12 -28.34 0.88 -20.23
C HIS A 12 -28.84 1.59 -21.48
N THR A 13 -27.89 1.90 -22.37
CA THR A 13 -28.09 1.97 -23.81
C THR A 13 -28.33 0.54 -24.32
N ASN A 14 -29.53 0.28 -24.84
CA ASN A 14 -29.96 -0.86 -25.67
C ASN A 14 -29.08 -2.14 -25.64
N THR A 15 -29.38 -3.08 -24.74
CA THR A 15 -29.52 -4.54 -24.97
C THR A 15 -29.62 -5.27 -23.61
N GLN A 16 -30.29 -6.43 -23.61
CA GLN A 16 -30.83 -7.14 -22.45
C GLN A 16 -29.78 -7.64 -21.44
N GLU A 17 -29.83 -7.10 -20.21
CA GLU A 17 -29.75 -7.77 -18.89
C GLU A 17 -29.57 -6.65 -17.83
N GLU A 18 -30.56 -6.47 -16.94
CA GLU A 18 -30.47 -5.48 -15.85
C GLU A 18 -29.39 -5.90 -14.84
N ARG A 19 -28.22 -5.28 -14.90
CA ARG A 19 -27.23 -5.37 -13.82
C ARG A 19 -27.44 -4.24 -12.81
N LEU A 20 -27.80 -4.62 -11.59
CA LEU A 20 -27.72 -3.74 -10.43
C LEU A 20 -26.23 -3.49 -10.15
N LEU A 21 -25.81 -2.24 -10.25
CA LEU A 21 -24.46 -1.87 -9.84
C LEU A 21 -24.51 -1.54 -8.35
N GLN A 22 -23.76 -2.30 -7.56
CA GLN A 22 -23.45 -1.93 -6.20
C GLN A 22 -22.62 -0.64 -6.24
N VAL A 23 -23.14 0.42 -5.64
CA VAL A 23 -22.46 1.71 -5.52
C VAL A 23 -22.23 1.99 -4.05
N ASP A 24 -20.97 2.21 -3.70
CA ASP A 24 -20.56 2.62 -2.35
C ASP A 24 -20.68 4.14 -2.27
N VAL A 25 -21.46 4.65 -1.32
CA VAL A 25 -21.58 6.09 -1.07
C VAL A 25 -20.86 6.43 0.22
N PHE A 26 -19.69 7.06 0.12
CA PHE A 26 -18.91 7.53 1.28
C PHE A 26 -19.52 8.81 1.85
N VAL A 27 -19.74 8.84 3.16
CA VAL A 27 -20.21 10.04 3.87
C VAL A 27 -18.98 10.83 4.35
N ASN A 28 -18.67 11.94 3.68
CA ASN A 28 -17.48 12.77 3.94
C ASN A 28 -17.79 14.17 4.51
N LEU A 29 -19.05 14.48 4.81
CA LEU A 29 -19.50 15.81 5.21
C LEU A 29 -20.60 15.74 6.27
N SER A 30 -20.90 16.89 6.86
CA SER A 30 -21.84 17.02 7.97
C SER A 30 -23.26 16.56 7.62
N GLN A 31 -23.77 16.82 6.40
CA GLN A 31 -25.16 16.49 6.04
C GLN A 31 -25.31 16.07 4.57
N VAL A 32 -25.96 14.92 4.33
CA VAL A 32 -26.25 14.35 3.00
C VAL A 32 -27.78 14.22 2.84
N VAL A 33 -28.35 14.82 1.80
CA VAL A 33 -29.80 14.75 1.54
C VAL A 33 -30.11 13.72 0.45
N VAL A 34 -31.10 12.87 0.72
CA VAL A 34 -31.67 11.93 -0.25
C VAL A 34 -32.95 12.51 -0.84
N GLY A 35 -33.10 12.39 -2.16
CA GLY A 35 -34.36 12.74 -2.81
C GLY A 35 -34.45 12.34 -4.28
N ARG A 36 -35.54 12.74 -4.92
CA ARG A 36 -35.85 12.37 -6.31
C ARG A 36 -35.26 13.30 -7.37
N LYS A 37 -34.76 14.50 -7.01
CA LYS A 37 -34.23 15.45 -8.00
C LYS A 37 -33.18 16.39 -7.40
N GLY A 38 -31.97 16.37 -7.95
CA GLY A 38 -30.91 17.35 -7.66
C GLY A 38 -30.45 17.31 -6.21
N LYS A 39 -30.30 16.10 -5.66
CA LYS A 39 -29.84 15.83 -4.29
C LYS A 39 -28.61 14.94 -4.32
N ASP A 40 -27.95 14.85 -3.17
CA ASP A 40 -26.68 14.15 -3.01
C ASP A 40 -26.81 12.66 -3.36
N ILE A 41 -27.85 12.00 -2.82
CA ILE A 41 -28.31 10.69 -3.27
C ILE A 41 -29.62 10.88 -4.03
N ASN A 42 -29.62 10.51 -5.32
CA ASN A 42 -30.72 10.82 -6.23
C ASN A 42 -31.42 9.57 -6.79
N TYR A 43 -32.66 9.33 -6.36
CA TYR A 43 -33.53 8.27 -6.86
C TYR A 43 -34.51 8.80 -7.91
N VAL A 44 -34.00 9.24 -9.07
CA VAL A 44 -34.78 9.95 -10.12
C VAL A 44 -36.00 9.17 -10.61
N ARG A 45 -35.88 7.84 -10.71
CA ARG A 45 -36.92 6.96 -11.27
C ARG A 45 -37.94 6.49 -10.24
N ASP A 46 -37.64 6.60 -8.95
CA ASP A 46 -38.53 6.15 -7.89
C ASP A 46 -39.53 7.27 -7.54
N ARG A 47 -40.76 7.16 -8.08
CA ARG A 47 -41.83 8.16 -7.84
C ARG A 47 -42.33 8.18 -6.40
N THR A 48 -42.01 7.15 -5.62
CA THR A 48 -42.35 7.09 -4.20
C THR A 48 -41.39 7.92 -3.35
N VAL A 49 -40.20 8.25 -3.86
CA VAL A 49 -39.23 9.12 -3.19
C VAL A 49 -39.62 10.60 -3.37
N SER A 50 -39.55 11.35 -2.27
CA SER A 50 -39.87 12.78 -2.26
C SER A 50 -38.69 13.60 -2.82
N ARG A 51 -38.94 14.86 -3.22
CA ARG A 51 -37.86 15.74 -3.72
C ARG A 51 -36.79 16.03 -2.66
N ASN A 52 -37.23 16.23 -1.42
CA ASN A 52 -36.43 16.14 -0.20
C ASN A 52 -37.09 15.03 0.62
N HIS A 53 -36.40 13.92 0.85
CA HIS A 53 -37.02 12.74 1.46
C HIS A 53 -36.46 12.47 2.85
N CYS A 54 -35.16 12.25 2.96
CA CYS A 54 -34.49 12.12 4.24
C CYS A 54 -33.12 12.79 4.20
N MET A 55 -32.53 12.99 5.37
CA MET A 55 -31.20 13.54 5.53
C MET A 55 -30.40 12.62 6.43
N PHE A 56 -29.17 12.32 6.03
CA PHE A 56 -28.15 11.75 6.87
C PHE A 56 -27.27 12.84 7.45
N GLU A 57 -26.88 12.70 8.70
CA GLU A 57 -26.04 13.68 9.38
C GLU A 57 -24.89 12.98 10.11
N LEU A 58 -23.67 13.41 9.81
CA LEU A 58 -22.45 12.85 10.38
C LEU A 58 -21.99 13.72 11.54
N ASN A 59 -22.16 13.22 12.76
CA ASN A 59 -21.67 13.89 13.96
C ASN A 59 -20.21 13.47 14.22
N THR A 60 -19.32 14.46 14.16
CA THR A 60 -17.88 14.31 14.28
C THR A 60 -17.32 14.73 15.65
N GLU A 61 -18.19 15.23 16.55
CA GLU A 61 -17.83 15.76 17.87
C GLU A 61 -17.67 14.66 18.93
N SER A 62 -18.01 13.41 18.60
CA SER A 62 -17.79 12.25 19.47
C SER A 62 -16.28 11.93 19.50
N GLY A 63 -15.57 12.66 20.37
CA GLY A 63 -14.16 12.44 20.68
C GLY A 63 -13.92 11.00 21.10
N GLU A 64 -13.14 10.30 20.29
CA GLU A 64 -12.76 8.87 20.38
C GLU A 64 -13.82 7.88 19.88
N GLY A 65 -13.69 7.49 18.61
CA GLY A 65 -14.49 6.42 18.01
C GLY A 65 -14.74 6.63 16.52
N ARG A 66 -15.65 5.81 15.98
CA ARG A 66 -16.24 6.03 14.65
C ARG A 66 -17.19 7.23 14.77
N PRO A 67 -17.25 8.16 13.79
CA PRO A 67 -18.24 9.24 13.80
C PRO A 67 -19.65 8.67 13.82
N ILE A 68 -20.60 9.36 14.44
CA ILE A 68 -21.98 8.88 14.56
C ILE A 68 -22.77 9.33 13.33
N LEU A 69 -23.42 8.39 12.64
CA LEU A 69 -24.30 8.70 11.53
C LEU A 69 -25.76 8.63 12.00
N THR A 70 -26.53 9.67 11.74
CA THR A 70 -27.97 9.70 12.00
C THR A 70 -28.75 9.84 10.71
N VAL A 71 -30.03 9.48 10.74
CA VAL A 71 -30.99 9.72 9.65
C VAL A 71 -32.25 10.39 10.21
N LYS A 72 -32.83 11.33 9.47
CA LYS A 72 -34.15 11.90 9.74
C LYS A 72 -34.99 12.01 8.48
N ASP A 73 -36.28 11.68 8.60
CA ASP A 73 -37.25 11.88 7.52
C ASP A 73 -37.63 13.36 7.43
N LEU A 74 -37.59 13.93 6.22
CA LEU A 74 -37.87 15.34 5.94
C LEU A 74 -39.35 15.56 5.59
N SER A 75 -40.26 15.00 6.39
CA SER A 75 -41.70 15.02 6.17
C SER A 75 -42.08 14.49 4.78
N SER A 76 -41.52 13.34 4.44
CA SER A 76 -41.72 12.74 3.12
C SER A 76 -43.11 12.12 2.97
N LYS A 77 -43.60 11.98 1.72
CA LYS A 77 -44.98 11.52 1.46
C LYS A 77 -45.20 10.06 1.90
N THR A 78 -44.18 9.24 1.69
CA THR A 78 -44.21 7.78 1.87
C THR A 78 -43.45 7.36 3.13
N GLY A 79 -42.59 8.23 3.65
CA GLY A 79 -41.79 8.02 4.85
C GLY A 79 -40.48 7.28 4.58
N THR A 80 -39.60 7.36 5.57
CA THR A 80 -38.33 6.63 5.65
C THR A 80 -38.45 5.54 6.73
N SER A 81 -37.84 4.37 6.54
CA SER A 81 -37.76 3.34 7.58
C SER A 81 -36.34 2.79 7.73
N VAL A 82 -36.02 2.33 8.93
CA VAL A 82 -34.75 1.68 9.28
C VAL A 82 -35.07 0.28 9.80
N ASN A 83 -34.52 -0.75 9.17
CA ASN A 83 -34.77 -2.16 9.51
C ASN A 83 -36.27 -2.51 9.59
N GLY A 84 -37.08 -1.92 8.69
CA GLY A 84 -38.54 -2.12 8.65
C GLY A 84 -39.35 -1.22 9.59
N TYR A 85 -38.72 -0.45 10.49
CA TYR A 85 -39.40 0.47 11.39
C TYR A 85 -39.47 1.88 10.81
N LYS A 86 -40.69 2.37 10.58
CA LYS A 86 -40.92 3.71 10.02
C LYS A 86 -40.52 4.80 11.00
N LEU A 87 -39.78 5.79 10.52
CA LEU A 87 -39.36 6.94 11.30
C LEU A 87 -40.51 7.95 11.43
N ALA A 88 -40.60 8.60 12.59
CA ALA A 88 -41.39 9.80 12.73
C ALA A 88 -40.70 10.96 11.99
N ALA A 89 -41.49 11.79 11.31
CA ALA A 89 -40.97 12.94 10.58
C ALA A 89 -40.19 13.88 11.51
N GLY A 90 -39.01 14.32 11.07
CA GLY A 90 -38.13 15.22 11.81
C GLY A 90 -37.38 14.60 12.99
N VAL A 91 -37.68 13.36 13.40
CA VAL A 91 -37.00 12.70 14.52
C VAL A 91 -35.73 11.99 14.02
N GLU A 92 -34.62 12.29 14.68
CA GLU A 92 -33.33 11.69 14.36
C GLU A 92 -33.21 10.26 14.90
N ARG A 93 -32.66 9.38 14.06
CA ARG A 93 -32.34 8.00 14.41
C ARG A 93 -30.87 7.74 14.16
N VAL A 94 -30.14 7.36 15.22
CA VAL A 94 -28.76 6.87 15.10
C VAL A 94 -28.75 5.55 14.32
N LEU A 95 -27.86 5.46 13.34
CA LEU A 95 -27.61 4.27 12.55
C LEU A 95 -26.41 3.47 13.09
N ARG A 96 -26.43 2.17 12.83
CA ARG A 96 -25.35 1.23 13.15
C ARG A 96 -24.94 0.45 11.91
N GLU A 97 -23.74 -0.09 11.96
CA GLU A 97 -23.25 -0.98 10.91
C GLU A 97 -24.23 -2.15 10.71
N GLY A 98 -24.59 -2.40 9.45
CA GLY A 98 -25.58 -3.40 9.04
C GLY A 98 -27.01 -2.88 8.91
N ASP A 99 -27.32 -1.67 9.40
CA ASP A 99 -28.68 -1.10 9.29
C ASP A 99 -29.09 -0.89 7.83
N GLU A 100 -30.35 -1.21 7.52
CA GLU A 100 -30.95 -1.06 6.21
C GLU A 100 -31.98 0.07 6.22
N VAL A 101 -31.65 1.15 5.51
CA VAL A 101 -32.50 2.33 5.36
C VAL A 101 -33.29 2.19 4.06
N HIS A 102 -34.62 2.20 4.19
CA HIS A 102 -35.54 2.20 3.06
C HIS A 102 -36.11 3.60 2.87
N VAL A 103 -35.98 4.12 1.67
CA VAL A 103 -36.41 5.45 1.27
C VAL A 103 -37.65 5.29 0.39
N GLY A 104 -38.79 5.82 0.83
CA GLY A 104 -40.05 5.74 0.12
C GLY A 104 -40.70 4.34 0.13
N GLY A 105 -41.25 3.94 -1.01
CA GLY A 105 -42.11 2.76 -1.19
C GLY A 105 -41.38 1.41 -1.20
N GLY A 106 -40.09 1.37 -0.88
CA GLY A 106 -39.36 0.14 -0.55
C GLY A 106 -38.34 -0.36 -1.58
N ALA A 107 -38.33 0.16 -2.82
CA ALA A 107 -37.35 -0.22 -3.83
C ALA A 107 -35.98 0.46 -3.62
N SER A 108 -35.99 1.67 -3.07
CA SER A 108 -34.76 2.44 -2.80
C SER A 108 -34.18 2.06 -1.44
N LYS A 109 -33.15 1.20 -1.44
CA LYS A 109 -32.50 0.66 -0.24
C LYS A 109 -31.04 1.10 -0.13
N LEU A 110 -30.63 1.37 1.09
CA LEU A 110 -29.26 1.73 1.49
C LEU A 110 -28.86 0.86 2.67
N LYS A 111 -27.83 0.04 2.52
CA LYS A 111 -27.27 -0.76 3.61
C LYS A 111 -26.02 -0.09 4.15
N LEU A 112 -26.00 0.22 5.44
CA LEU A 112 -24.87 0.91 6.05
C LEU A 112 -23.75 -0.09 6.37
N LYS A 113 -22.52 0.23 5.96
CA LYS A 113 -21.31 -0.51 6.30
C LYS A 113 -20.22 0.42 6.79
N TRP A 114 -19.34 -0.13 7.63
CA TRP A 114 -18.11 0.54 7.99
C TRP A 114 -16.97 0.06 7.11
N GLN A 115 -16.22 1.00 6.53
CA GLN A 115 -14.98 0.71 5.82
C GLN A 115 -13.81 1.35 6.53
N ASP A 116 -12.85 0.54 6.96
CA ASP A 116 -11.58 1.04 7.46
C ASP A 116 -10.82 1.69 6.30
N VAL A 117 -10.47 2.96 6.44
CA VAL A 117 -9.66 3.71 5.47
C VAL A 117 -8.51 4.31 6.23
N SER A 118 -7.28 4.03 5.80
CA SER A 118 -6.09 4.59 6.44
C SER A 118 -5.10 5.16 5.42
N ILE A 119 -4.66 6.38 5.70
CA ILE A 119 -3.78 7.18 4.86
C ILE A 119 -2.43 7.33 5.56
N CYS A 120 -1.35 7.06 4.84
CA CYS A 120 0.00 7.33 5.32
C CYS A 120 0.59 8.54 4.58
N PHE A 121 1.17 9.49 5.32
CA PHE A 121 1.84 10.64 4.73
C PHE A 121 3.36 10.44 4.70
N SER A 122 4.00 10.80 3.59
CA SER A 122 5.46 10.83 3.47
C SER A 122 5.92 12.23 3.07
N ALA A 123 6.75 12.84 3.92
CA ALA A 123 7.33 14.18 3.70
C ALA A 123 6.28 15.29 3.42
N SER A 124 5.08 15.14 3.96
CA SER A 124 3.98 16.12 3.93
C SER A 124 3.69 16.63 5.34
N LYS A 125 3.23 17.88 5.45
CA LYS A 125 2.77 18.45 6.73
C LYS A 125 1.39 17.90 7.08
N SER A 126 1.36 16.72 7.69
CA SER A 126 0.12 15.99 8.02
C SER A 126 -0.83 16.70 9.01
N LEU A 127 -0.40 17.78 9.66
CA LEU A 127 -1.10 18.38 10.80
C LEU A 127 -2.42 19.05 10.41
N ASP A 128 -2.57 19.60 9.21
CA ASP A 128 -3.82 20.25 8.77
C ASP A 128 -4.91 19.22 8.39
N TYR A 129 -4.50 18.10 7.79
CA TYR A 129 -5.44 17.07 7.35
C TYR A 129 -5.89 16.12 8.45
N SER A 130 -5.05 15.87 9.48
CA SER A 130 -5.31 14.80 10.44
C SER A 130 -6.64 14.96 11.18
N ALA A 131 -6.99 16.17 11.62
CA ALA A 131 -8.24 16.40 12.34
C ALA A 131 -9.47 16.22 11.41
N ARG A 132 -9.39 16.77 10.20
CA ARG A 132 -10.44 16.69 9.18
C ARG A 132 -10.68 15.26 8.69
N LEU A 133 -9.61 14.51 8.46
CA LEU A 133 -9.68 13.09 8.07
C LEU A 133 -10.23 12.22 9.22
N LYS A 134 -9.78 12.46 10.45
CA LYS A 134 -10.30 11.73 11.62
C LYS A 134 -11.80 11.99 11.82
N ALA A 135 -12.26 13.21 11.61
CA ALA A 135 -13.68 13.59 11.70
C ALA A 135 -14.58 12.75 10.78
N ILE A 136 -14.10 12.37 9.59
CA ILE A 136 -14.85 11.52 8.64
C ILE A 136 -14.56 10.02 8.82
N GLY A 137 -13.82 9.64 9.87
CA GLY A 137 -13.49 8.25 10.16
C GLY A 137 -12.39 7.66 9.28
N VAL A 138 -11.45 8.50 8.80
CA VAL A 138 -10.22 8.08 8.14
C VAL A 138 -9.07 8.11 9.15
N GLU A 139 -8.32 7.03 9.24
CA GLU A 139 -7.14 6.93 10.10
C GLU A 139 -5.92 7.52 9.40
N VAL A 140 -5.22 8.43 10.06
CA VAL A 140 -3.92 8.95 9.59
C VAL A 140 -2.81 8.23 10.34
N VAL A 141 -1.97 7.51 9.60
CA VAL A 141 -0.87 6.73 10.18
C VAL A 141 0.48 7.32 9.84
N GLN A 142 1.39 7.28 10.81
CA GLN A 142 2.76 7.75 10.62
C GLN A 142 3.63 6.72 9.92
N GLU A 143 3.54 5.44 10.30
CA GLU A 143 4.30 4.36 9.66
C GLU A 143 3.45 3.58 8.67
N TRP A 144 4.09 3.07 7.62
CA TRP A 144 3.39 2.25 6.65
C TRP A 144 3.03 0.88 7.25
N ARG A 145 1.84 0.39 6.92
CA ARG A 145 1.36 -0.97 7.23
C ARG A 145 0.64 -1.53 6.02
N ALA A 146 0.58 -2.84 5.87
CA ALA A 146 -0.05 -3.50 4.71
C ALA A 146 -1.55 -3.17 4.53
N THR A 147 -2.21 -2.76 5.62
CA THR A 147 -3.62 -2.29 5.63
C THR A 147 -3.78 -0.83 5.22
N CYS A 148 -2.69 -0.08 5.01
CA CYS A 148 -2.74 1.25 4.41
C CYS A 148 -3.41 1.21 3.04
N HIS A 149 -4.30 2.17 2.82
CA HIS A 149 -5.05 2.28 1.58
C HIS A 149 -4.27 3.06 0.53
N VAL A 150 -3.61 4.14 0.95
CA VAL A 150 -2.92 5.05 0.05
C VAL A 150 -1.72 5.70 0.74
N LEU A 151 -0.65 5.94 -0.03
CA LEU A 151 0.46 6.80 0.38
C LEU A 151 0.27 8.19 -0.22
N VAL A 152 0.30 9.23 0.61
CA VAL A 152 0.25 10.63 0.19
C VAL A 152 1.64 11.24 0.28
N MET A 153 2.12 11.80 -0.82
CA MET A 153 3.40 12.52 -0.84
C MET A 153 3.43 13.57 -1.96
N PRO A 154 4.01 14.76 -1.75
CA PRO A 154 4.03 15.81 -2.78
C PRO A 154 5.04 15.54 -3.90
N LYS A 155 6.11 14.79 -3.59
CA LYS A 155 7.23 14.57 -4.50
C LYS A 155 7.86 13.19 -4.31
N LEU A 156 7.87 12.37 -5.36
CA LEU A 156 8.44 11.02 -5.35
C LEU A 156 9.94 11.06 -5.04
N THR A 157 10.29 10.53 -3.87
CA THR A 157 11.65 10.28 -3.40
C THR A 157 11.70 8.86 -2.85
N PRO A 158 12.83 8.13 -2.92
CA PRO A 158 12.92 6.71 -2.58
C PRO A 158 12.90 6.49 -1.05
N THR A 159 11.86 6.95 -0.37
CA THR A 159 11.63 6.74 1.07
C THR A 159 11.21 5.30 1.33
N ALA A 160 11.37 4.82 2.57
CA ALA A 160 10.90 3.48 2.95
C ALA A 160 9.40 3.30 2.65
N LYS A 161 8.58 4.29 3.04
CA LYS A 161 7.12 4.31 2.81
C LYS A 161 6.75 4.20 1.33
N LEU A 162 7.48 4.86 0.42
CA LEU A 162 7.26 4.71 -1.02
C LEU A 162 7.49 3.26 -1.45
N LEU A 163 8.63 2.69 -1.08
CA LEU A 163 8.98 1.32 -1.46
C LEU A 163 7.99 0.29 -0.89
N GLU A 164 7.57 0.48 0.36
CA GLU A 164 6.57 -0.38 1.00
C GLU A 164 5.19 -0.27 0.35
N ALA A 165 4.77 0.94 -0.03
CA ALA A 165 3.53 1.15 -0.78
C ALA A 165 3.56 0.44 -2.14
N MET A 166 4.68 0.54 -2.85
CA MET A 166 4.89 -0.15 -4.14
C MET A 166 4.84 -1.67 -3.99
N LEU A 167 5.53 -2.22 -2.98
CA LEU A 167 5.56 -3.67 -2.69
C LEU A 167 4.21 -4.19 -2.16
N SER A 168 3.46 -3.34 -1.46
CA SER A 168 2.07 -3.62 -1.04
C SER A 168 1.06 -3.50 -2.18
N CYS A 169 1.50 -3.05 -3.36
CA CYS A 169 0.66 -2.76 -4.52
C CYS A 169 -0.46 -1.76 -4.17
N ARG A 170 -0.12 -0.68 -3.46
CA ARG A 170 -1.06 0.38 -3.08
C ARG A 170 -0.83 1.66 -3.89
N PRO A 171 -1.89 2.45 -4.14
CA PRO A 171 -1.78 3.73 -4.81
C PRO A 171 -0.88 4.72 -4.07
N ILE A 172 -0.23 5.58 -4.85
CA ILE A 172 0.63 6.67 -4.39
C ILE A 172 0.11 7.95 -5.04
N VAL A 173 -0.30 8.91 -4.22
CA VAL A 173 -0.96 10.14 -4.68
C VAL A 173 -0.37 11.39 -4.05
N ASP A 174 -0.68 12.56 -4.62
CA ASP A 174 -0.37 13.86 -4.02
C ASP A 174 -1.47 14.34 -3.04
N GLU A 175 -1.25 15.51 -2.43
CA GLU A 175 -2.18 16.10 -1.46
C GLU A 175 -3.52 16.52 -2.10
N GLY A 176 -3.58 16.72 -3.42
CA GLY A 176 -4.81 17.03 -4.14
C GLY A 176 -5.85 15.91 -4.03
N TRP A 177 -5.42 14.65 -3.88
CA TRP A 177 -6.33 13.53 -3.61
C TRP A 177 -7.01 13.67 -2.24
N VAL A 178 -6.27 14.16 -1.24
CA VAL A 178 -6.80 14.39 0.12
C VAL A 178 -7.79 15.55 0.10
N GLU A 179 -7.48 16.63 -0.62
CA GLU A 179 -8.42 17.75 -0.80
C GLU A 179 -9.67 17.31 -1.55
N ALA A 180 -9.54 16.44 -2.56
CA ALA A 180 -10.70 15.87 -3.26
C ALA A 180 -11.53 14.96 -2.36
N LEU A 181 -10.92 14.23 -1.42
CA LEU A 181 -11.64 13.42 -0.44
C LEU A 181 -12.42 14.30 0.55
N LEU A 182 -11.80 15.37 1.05
CA LEU A 182 -12.36 16.24 2.08
C LEU A 182 -13.37 17.27 1.54
N ASN A 183 -13.14 17.78 0.32
CA ASN A 183 -13.96 18.85 -0.28
C ASN A 183 -14.77 18.35 -1.49
N GLY A 184 -14.64 17.07 -1.85
CA GLY A 184 -15.37 16.46 -2.96
C GLY A 184 -16.87 16.35 -2.69
N PRO A 185 -17.65 15.94 -3.70
CA PRO A 185 -19.09 15.83 -3.58
C PRO A 185 -19.49 14.89 -2.44
N LEU A 186 -20.58 15.27 -1.77
CA LEU A 186 -21.23 14.61 -0.62
C LEU A 186 -21.49 13.10 -0.76
N CYS A 187 -21.55 12.64 -2.01
CA CYS A 187 -21.84 11.27 -2.38
C CYS A 187 -20.87 10.84 -3.47
N ILE A 188 -19.69 10.39 -3.06
CA ILE A 188 -18.75 9.82 -4.01
C ILE A 188 -19.08 8.33 -4.15
N ARG A 189 -19.41 7.93 -5.39
CA ARG A 189 -19.72 6.54 -5.77
C ARG A 189 -18.54 5.56 -5.60
N ARG A 190 -17.34 6.12 -5.38
CA ARG A 190 -16.02 5.49 -5.14
C ARG A 190 -15.13 6.53 -4.48
N LEU A 191 -14.04 6.16 -3.79
CA LEU A 191 -13.00 7.14 -3.41
C LEU A 191 -12.48 7.92 -4.64
N PRO A 192 -11.88 9.13 -4.47
CA PRO A 192 -11.32 9.88 -5.59
C PRO A 192 -10.37 9.02 -6.43
N LEU A 193 -10.44 9.15 -7.77
CA LEU A 193 -9.63 8.34 -8.68
C LEU A 193 -8.16 8.68 -8.50
N THR A 194 -7.36 7.72 -8.04
CA THR A 194 -5.95 7.93 -7.68
C THR A 194 -5.09 8.37 -8.84
N ASP A 195 -5.42 7.93 -10.06
CA ASP A 195 -4.63 8.18 -11.27
C ASP A 195 -4.63 9.67 -11.66
N SER A 196 -5.62 10.44 -11.18
CA SER A 196 -5.72 11.88 -11.41
C SER A 196 -4.83 12.72 -10.48
N TYR A 197 -4.16 12.11 -9.49
CA TYR A 197 -3.43 12.82 -8.43
C TYR A 197 -2.01 12.25 -8.29
N SER A 198 -1.18 12.42 -9.30
CA SER A 198 0.18 11.86 -9.32
C SER A 198 1.21 12.85 -8.76
N PRO A 199 2.02 12.45 -7.76
CA PRO A 199 3.07 13.30 -7.23
C PRO A 199 4.11 13.72 -8.27
N SER A 200 4.78 14.84 -8.03
CA SER A 200 5.90 15.27 -8.86
C SER A 200 7.11 14.34 -8.73
N LEU A 201 7.90 14.16 -9.80
CA LEU A 201 9.11 13.35 -9.76
C LEU A 201 10.30 14.15 -9.22
N SER A 202 11.11 13.55 -8.34
CA SER A 202 12.39 14.15 -7.95
C SER A 202 13.54 13.76 -8.86
N MET A 203 14.49 14.69 -9.02
CA MET A 203 15.75 14.43 -9.74
C MET A 203 16.56 13.29 -9.14
N SER A 204 16.49 13.08 -7.82
CA SER A 204 17.22 11.97 -7.17
C SER A 204 16.67 10.61 -7.61
N LEU A 205 15.36 10.51 -7.84
CA LEU A 205 14.74 9.30 -8.36
C LEU A 205 15.03 9.11 -9.85
N PHE A 206 15.06 10.19 -10.63
CA PHE A 206 15.36 10.16 -12.07
C PHE A 206 16.68 9.42 -12.37
N SER A 207 17.71 9.64 -11.56
CA SER A 207 19.00 8.94 -11.73
C SER A 207 18.97 7.43 -11.47
N THR A 208 17.94 6.94 -10.78
CA THR A 208 17.82 5.53 -10.36
C THR A 208 16.82 4.76 -11.23
N VAL A 209 15.92 5.46 -11.92
CA VAL A 209 14.89 4.87 -12.77
C VAL A 209 15.26 5.13 -14.22
N TYR A 210 15.69 4.08 -14.94
CA TYR A 210 16.32 4.22 -16.26
C TYR A 210 15.35 4.75 -17.35
N GLU A 211 14.04 4.54 -17.21
CA GLU A 211 13.04 4.85 -18.25
C GLU A 211 11.66 5.27 -17.69
N GLY A 212 11.56 5.63 -16.41
CA GLY A 212 10.27 5.74 -15.75
C GLY A 212 9.64 7.12 -15.85
N SER A 213 8.45 7.21 -16.46
CA SER A 213 7.52 8.31 -16.20
C SER A 213 7.01 8.22 -14.76
N THR A 214 6.52 9.33 -14.20
CA THR A 214 5.81 9.32 -12.91
C THR A 214 4.74 8.23 -12.87
N ALA A 215 3.98 8.07 -13.97
CA ALA A 215 2.94 7.07 -14.11
C ALA A 215 3.47 5.64 -13.94
N ALA A 216 4.64 5.30 -14.48
CA ALA A 216 5.23 3.96 -14.31
C ALA A 216 5.55 3.63 -12.83
N LEU A 217 5.79 4.66 -12.01
CA LEU A 217 6.13 4.50 -10.59
C LEU A 217 4.90 4.50 -9.69
N THR A 218 3.90 5.31 -10.01
CA THR A 218 2.66 5.44 -9.23
C THR A 218 1.61 4.39 -9.60
N THR A 219 1.70 3.81 -10.80
CA THR A 219 0.83 2.71 -11.21
C THR A 219 1.05 1.49 -10.32
N VAL A 220 -0.05 0.87 -9.91
CA VAL A 220 -0.03 -0.37 -9.14
C VAL A 220 0.42 -1.52 -10.03
N VAL A 221 1.55 -2.14 -9.68
CA VAL A 221 2.12 -3.28 -10.40
C VAL A 221 2.01 -4.54 -9.53
N PRO A 222 1.11 -5.49 -9.84
CA PRO A 222 0.89 -6.69 -9.02
C PRO A 222 2.14 -7.56 -8.84
N ALA A 223 3.04 -7.57 -9.84
CA ALA A 223 4.30 -8.34 -9.80
C ALA A 223 5.26 -7.90 -8.68
N ARG A 224 5.06 -6.73 -8.06
CA ARG A 224 5.85 -6.26 -6.90
C ARG A 224 5.51 -7.02 -5.61
N ARG A 225 4.33 -7.65 -5.54
CA ARG A 225 3.93 -8.42 -4.36
C ARG A 225 4.82 -9.64 -4.20
N GLY A 226 5.45 -9.78 -3.05
CA GLY A 226 6.33 -10.92 -2.81
C GLY A 226 7.59 -10.92 -3.68
N LEU A 227 8.02 -9.76 -4.19
CA LEU A 227 9.22 -9.61 -5.04
C LEU A 227 10.48 -10.24 -4.44
N PHE A 228 10.55 -10.31 -3.11
CA PHE A 228 11.67 -10.84 -2.34
C PHE A 228 11.40 -12.22 -1.74
N SER A 229 10.35 -12.90 -2.19
CA SER A 229 10.02 -14.26 -1.74
C SER A 229 11.21 -15.20 -1.93
N GLY A 230 11.56 -15.95 -0.89
CA GLY A 230 12.71 -16.86 -0.89
C GLY A 230 14.08 -16.18 -0.73
N CYS A 231 14.14 -14.85 -0.61
CA CYS A 231 15.38 -14.10 -0.39
C CYS A 231 15.61 -13.81 1.10
N CYS A 232 16.87 -13.89 1.53
CA CYS A 232 17.33 -13.49 2.86
C CYS A 232 18.30 -12.32 2.72
N PHE A 233 18.06 -11.25 3.47
CA PHE A 233 18.85 -10.02 3.43
C PHE A 233 19.53 -9.80 4.77
N ILE A 234 20.81 -9.49 4.72
CA ILE A 234 21.59 -9.02 5.85
C ILE A 234 21.77 -7.51 5.69
N VAL A 235 21.45 -6.76 6.75
CA VAL A 235 21.49 -5.30 6.78
C VAL A 235 22.24 -4.83 8.01
N ALA A 236 22.98 -3.72 7.92
CA ALA A 236 23.71 -3.12 9.02
C ALA A 236 23.36 -1.62 9.16
N GLY A 237 23.68 -1.02 10.30
CA GLY A 237 23.67 0.44 10.49
C GLY A 237 22.41 1.16 9.98
N ALA A 238 22.63 2.15 9.11
CA ALA A 238 21.56 3.00 8.57
C ALA A 238 20.63 2.23 7.61
N GLU A 239 21.15 1.26 6.87
CA GLU A 239 20.42 0.39 5.96
C GLU A 239 19.43 -0.49 6.72
N ALA A 240 19.82 -0.99 7.90
CA ALA A 240 18.92 -1.74 8.76
C ALA A 240 17.69 -0.91 9.17
N LYS A 241 17.90 0.36 9.54
CA LYS A 241 16.80 1.28 9.86
C LYS A 241 15.91 1.56 8.65
N ARG A 242 16.49 1.70 7.46
CA ARG A 242 15.77 2.13 6.26
C ARG A 242 15.05 1.01 5.52
N TYR A 243 15.63 -0.18 5.44
CA TYR A 243 15.19 -1.23 4.52
C TYR A 243 14.59 -2.45 5.20
N SER A 244 14.69 -2.61 6.52
CA SER A 244 14.17 -3.81 7.19
C SER A 244 12.69 -4.05 6.92
N SER A 245 11.85 -3.01 7.08
CA SER A 245 10.41 -3.12 6.86
C SER A 245 10.05 -3.25 5.38
N VAL A 246 10.82 -2.59 4.49
CA VAL A 246 10.73 -2.71 3.03
C VAL A 246 10.94 -4.17 2.59
N ILE A 247 12.01 -4.81 3.08
CA ILE A 247 12.35 -6.20 2.77
C ILE A 247 11.22 -7.14 3.21
N VAL A 248 10.73 -6.97 4.44
CA VAL A 248 9.63 -7.78 4.98
C VAL A 248 8.35 -7.59 4.18
N THR A 249 8.01 -6.34 3.82
CA THR A 249 6.84 -6.03 2.99
C THR A 249 6.92 -6.69 1.61
N GLY A 250 8.12 -6.80 1.05
CA GLY A 250 8.37 -7.52 -0.20
C GLY A 250 8.40 -9.05 -0.08
N GLY A 251 8.16 -9.62 1.12
CA GLY A 251 8.16 -11.07 1.36
C GLY A 251 9.55 -11.68 1.62
N GLY A 252 10.57 -10.84 1.82
CA GLY A 252 11.93 -11.26 2.16
C GLY A 252 12.11 -11.44 3.66
N LYS A 253 13.17 -12.18 4.04
CA LYS A 253 13.63 -12.26 5.45
C LYS A 253 14.75 -11.26 5.69
N VAL A 254 14.73 -10.58 6.83
CA VAL A 254 15.77 -9.62 7.22
C VAL A 254 16.53 -10.11 8.44
N PHE A 255 17.86 -9.96 8.42
CA PHE A 255 18.76 -10.24 9.52
C PHE A 255 19.62 -9.01 9.75
N LYS A 256 19.65 -8.52 10.99
CA LYS A 256 20.47 -7.37 11.34
C LYS A 256 21.86 -7.85 11.74
N LEU A 257 22.88 -7.23 11.16
CA LEU A 257 24.25 -7.41 11.59
C LEU A 257 24.55 -6.36 12.68
N GLU A 258 24.62 -6.81 13.92
CA GLU A 258 24.98 -5.99 15.09
C GLU A 258 26.42 -6.32 15.51
N GLY A 259 27.27 -5.31 15.68
CA GLY A 259 28.68 -5.51 16.07
C GLY A 259 29.60 -6.02 14.94
N GLY A 260 30.79 -6.47 15.32
CA GLY A 260 31.94 -6.74 14.45
C GLY A 260 31.65 -7.54 13.18
N HIS A 261 32.20 -7.04 12.06
CA HIS A 261 31.99 -7.55 10.71
C HIS A 261 32.88 -8.77 10.38
N THR A 262 32.65 -9.92 11.05
CA THR A 262 33.43 -11.14 10.82
C THR A 262 32.65 -12.24 10.10
N ALA A 263 33.38 -13.19 9.49
CA ALA A 263 32.81 -14.33 8.77
C ALA A 263 32.01 -15.25 9.68
N GLU A 264 32.42 -15.37 10.93
CA GLU A 264 31.73 -16.13 11.96
C GLU A 264 30.37 -15.52 12.28
N SER A 265 30.29 -14.19 12.39
CA SER A 265 29.03 -13.47 12.63
C SER A 265 28.02 -13.70 11.50
N LEU A 266 28.45 -13.61 10.24
CA LEU A 266 27.58 -13.91 9.10
C LEU A 266 27.17 -15.38 9.06
N SER A 267 28.13 -16.29 9.28
CA SER A 267 27.87 -17.72 9.28
C SER A 267 26.93 -18.14 10.42
N ALA A 268 26.97 -17.46 11.56
CA ALA A 268 26.03 -17.66 12.67
C ALA A 268 24.61 -17.22 12.29
N ILE A 269 24.46 -16.04 11.67
CA ILE A 269 23.18 -15.56 11.13
C ILE A 269 22.60 -16.57 10.14
N MET A 270 23.41 -17.06 9.20
CA MET A 270 22.97 -18.05 8.19
C MET A 270 22.52 -19.37 8.83
N ARG A 271 23.28 -19.89 9.80
CA ARG A 271 22.92 -21.12 10.53
C ARG A 271 21.60 -20.96 11.29
N SER A 272 21.42 -19.84 12.00
CA SER A 272 20.17 -19.51 12.71
C SER A 272 18.97 -19.40 11.77
N ALA A 273 19.16 -18.80 10.59
CA ALA A 273 18.10 -18.70 9.59
C ALA A 273 17.70 -20.03 8.95
N LEU A 274 18.61 -21.01 8.91
CA LEU A 274 18.37 -22.33 8.36
C LEU A 274 17.77 -23.29 9.38
N SER A 275 18.08 -23.14 10.67
CA SER A 275 17.54 -23.99 11.76
C SER A 275 16.06 -23.74 12.07
N THR A 276 15.54 -22.57 11.71
CA THR A 276 14.13 -22.19 11.92
C THR A 276 13.18 -22.68 10.82
N ARG A 277 13.61 -23.59 9.94
CA ARG A 277 12.84 -24.03 8.77
C ARG A 277 12.19 -25.42 8.95
N PRO A 278 10.92 -25.58 8.59
CA PRO A 278 10.41 -26.86 8.09
C PRO A 278 11.08 -27.16 6.74
N ALA A 279 11.39 -28.43 6.46
CA ALA A 279 12.07 -28.87 5.26
C ALA A 279 11.38 -28.39 3.96
N LEU A 280 11.90 -27.32 3.36
CA LEU A 280 11.54 -26.85 2.01
C LEU A 280 12.73 -27.05 1.09
N SER A 281 12.48 -27.55 -0.13
CA SER A 281 13.49 -28.07 -1.06
C SER A 281 14.34 -27.01 -1.77
N ILE A 282 14.22 -25.72 -1.43
CA ILE A 282 14.88 -24.61 -2.14
C ILE A 282 15.80 -23.84 -1.20
N THR A 283 17.09 -23.79 -1.55
CA THR A 283 18.10 -22.97 -0.87
C THR A 283 17.81 -21.49 -1.12
N PRO A 284 17.72 -20.64 -0.07
CA PRO A 284 17.44 -19.22 -0.25
C PRO A 284 18.60 -18.50 -0.93
N SER A 285 18.27 -17.43 -1.64
CA SER A 285 19.27 -16.46 -2.11
C SER A 285 19.62 -15.51 -0.96
N TRP A 286 20.92 -15.25 -0.77
CA TRP A 286 21.43 -14.46 0.34
C TRP A 286 22.08 -13.19 -0.16
N TYR A 287 21.64 -12.05 0.35
CA TYR A 287 22.14 -10.74 -0.02
C TYR A 287 22.61 -9.96 1.21
N MET A 288 23.77 -9.30 1.12
CA MET A 288 24.20 -8.28 2.07
C MET A 288 23.93 -6.91 1.44
N LEU A 289 23.05 -6.11 2.03
CA LEU A 289 22.67 -4.81 1.47
C LEU A 289 23.63 -3.72 1.96
N ILE A 290 24.11 -2.89 1.04
CA ILE A 290 25.03 -1.78 1.33
C ILE A 290 24.63 -0.52 0.55
N SER A 291 24.75 0.66 1.19
CA SER A 291 24.59 1.94 0.50
C SER A 291 25.58 2.09 -0.67
N ARG A 292 25.11 2.58 -1.81
CA ARG A 292 25.97 2.97 -2.95
C ARG A 292 26.97 4.07 -2.61
N LYS A 293 26.74 4.81 -1.53
CA LYS A 293 27.63 5.88 -1.03
C LYS A 293 28.60 5.37 0.04
N ALA A 294 28.58 4.08 0.38
CA ALA A 294 29.52 3.51 1.32
C ALA A 294 30.96 3.72 0.84
N GLU A 295 31.86 3.96 1.80
CA GLU A 295 33.28 4.12 1.53
C GLU A 295 33.87 2.85 0.92
N LYS A 296 34.88 3.01 0.07
CA LYS A 296 35.50 1.91 -0.67
C LYS A 296 35.98 0.80 0.27
N ASP A 297 36.62 1.16 1.38
CA ASP A 297 37.15 0.19 2.35
C ASP A 297 36.03 -0.65 2.98
N THR A 298 34.86 -0.03 3.25
CA THR A 298 33.68 -0.75 3.76
C THR A 298 33.12 -1.70 2.71
N VAL A 299 33.05 -1.26 1.44
CA VAL A 299 32.61 -2.08 0.31
C VAL A 299 33.54 -3.29 0.14
N ASP A 300 34.84 -3.07 0.18
CA ASP A 300 35.86 -4.10 0.00
C ASP A 300 35.84 -5.11 1.16
N ALA A 301 35.69 -4.64 2.40
CA ALA A 301 35.54 -5.48 3.59
C ALA A 301 34.29 -6.38 3.48
N TYR A 302 33.11 -5.80 3.20
CA TYR A 302 31.89 -6.60 3.03
C TYR A 302 31.94 -7.51 1.81
N SER A 303 32.61 -7.11 0.73
CA SER A 303 32.80 -7.94 -0.45
C SER A 303 33.64 -9.18 -0.12
N ALA A 304 34.77 -9.02 0.57
CA ALA A 304 35.61 -10.14 1.01
C ALA A 304 34.82 -11.12 1.89
N LEU A 305 34.11 -10.58 2.88
CA LEU A 305 33.27 -11.32 3.81
C LEU A 305 32.12 -12.08 3.12
N CYS A 306 31.44 -11.44 2.18
CA CYS A 306 30.37 -12.05 1.38
C CYS A 306 30.89 -13.20 0.51
N ASN A 307 32.06 -13.02 -0.12
CA ASN A 307 32.68 -14.06 -0.96
C ASN A 307 33.01 -15.33 -0.16
N GLU A 308 33.50 -15.17 1.07
CA GLU A 308 33.77 -16.28 1.98
C GLU A 308 32.49 -17.08 2.30
N CYS A 309 31.42 -16.36 2.66
CA CYS A 309 30.14 -16.93 3.07
C CYS A 309 29.22 -17.35 1.90
N GLY A 310 29.57 -17.05 0.64
CA GLY A 310 28.72 -17.33 -0.52
C GLY A 310 27.46 -16.45 -0.62
N ILE A 311 27.54 -15.25 -0.05
CA ILE A 311 26.49 -14.23 -0.03
C ILE A 311 26.76 -13.25 -1.19
N ALA A 312 25.73 -12.72 -1.83
CA ALA A 312 25.88 -11.65 -2.80
C ALA A 312 25.92 -10.28 -2.10
N LEU A 313 26.93 -9.46 -2.37
CA LEU A 313 26.92 -8.06 -1.97
C LEU A 313 26.00 -7.26 -2.91
N LEU A 314 24.93 -6.69 -2.39
CA LEU A 314 23.90 -5.97 -3.14
C LEU A 314 23.94 -4.49 -2.78
N LYS A 315 24.22 -3.64 -3.76
CA LYS A 315 24.13 -2.19 -3.58
C LYS A 315 22.68 -1.71 -3.58
N ASP A 316 22.40 -0.68 -2.80
CA ASP A 316 21.05 -0.13 -2.64
C ASP A 316 20.44 0.38 -3.95
N ASP A 317 21.22 0.89 -4.90
CA ASP A 317 20.70 1.33 -6.21
C ASP A 317 20.09 0.18 -7.01
N LEU A 318 20.72 -1.01 -6.99
CA LEU A 318 20.19 -2.18 -7.68
C LEU A 318 18.97 -2.76 -6.93
N PHE A 319 18.98 -2.71 -5.59
CA PHE A 319 17.82 -3.05 -4.78
C PHE A 319 16.60 -2.16 -5.11
N LEU A 320 16.82 -0.84 -5.21
CA LEU A 320 15.78 0.12 -5.61
C LEU A 320 15.29 -0.14 -7.03
N ARG A 321 16.21 -0.40 -7.98
CA ARG A 321 15.85 -0.74 -9.37
C ARG A 321 14.98 -1.99 -9.47
N ALA A 322 15.27 -3.03 -8.70
CA ALA A 322 14.44 -4.24 -8.65
C ALA A 322 12.99 -3.91 -8.24
N ILE A 323 12.79 -3.05 -7.24
CA ILE A 323 11.45 -2.62 -6.80
C ILE A 323 10.76 -1.79 -7.89
N PHE A 324 11.46 -0.80 -8.45
CA PHE A 324 10.88 0.10 -9.44
C PHE A 324 10.49 -0.63 -10.73
N ALA A 325 11.35 -1.52 -11.22
CA ALA A 325 11.11 -2.34 -12.40
C ALA A 325 10.19 -3.55 -12.13
N ALA A 326 9.86 -3.84 -10.87
CA ALA A 326 9.16 -5.05 -10.45
C ALA A 326 9.84 -6.33 -10.96
N ASP A 327 11.18 -6.36 -10.94
CA ASP A 327 11.98 -7.42 -11.54
C ASP A 327 12.97 -8.01 -10.51
N SER A 328 12.65 -9.22 -10.02
CA SER A 328 13.50 -9.97 -9.11
C SER A 328 14.74 -10.58 -9.79
N SER A 329 14.75 -10.67 -11.13
CA SER A 329 15.89 -11.23 -11.87
C SER A 329 17.15 -10.40 -11.69
N LEU A 330 17.00 -9.08 -11.51
CA LEU A 330 18.08 -8.15 -11.19
C LEU A 330 18.85 -8.53 -9.92
N LEU A 331 18.17 -9.17 -8.95
CA LEU A 331 18.83 -9.69 -7.75
C LEU A 331 19.54 -11.02 -8.05
N SER A 332 18.86 -11.93 -8.77
CA SER A 332 19.40 -13.25 -9.11
C SER A 332 20.68 -13.18 -9.96
N PHE A 333 20.80 -12.16 -10.82
CA PHE A 333 21.99 -11.92 -11.63
C PHE A 333 23.24 -11.71 -10.75
N VAL A 334 23.12 -10.90 -9.69
CA VAL A 334 24.22 -10.65 -8.74
C VAL A 334 24.63 -11.94 -8.02
N GLN A 335 23.63 -12.74 -7.62
CA GLN A 335 23.88 -14.03 -6.98
C GLN A 335 24.66 -14.99 -7.90
N SER A 336 24.36 -14.98 -9.20
CA SER A 336 25.03 -15.83 -10.19
C SER A 336 26.49 -15.41 -10.44
N GLU A 337 26.76 -14.12 -10.53
CA GLU A 337 28.11 -13.56 -10.69
C GLU A 337 29.00 -13.84 -9.47
N GLY A 338 28.45 -13.71 -8.26
CA GLY A 338 29.15 -14.07 -7.02
C GLY A 338 29.55 -15.55 -6.98
N ARG A 339 28.66 -16.46 -7.42
CA ARG A 339 28.95 -17.90 -7.49
C ARG A 339 30.01 -18.25 -8.55
N LYS A 340 30.02 -17.59 -9.72
CA LYS A 340 31.04 -17.81 -10.77
C LYS A 340 32.44 -17.41 -10.30
N ARG A 341 32.58 -16.30 -9.56
CA ARG A 341 33.88 -15.86 -9.00
C ARG A 341 34.46 -16.85 -7.98
N LYS A 342 33.63 -17.56 -7.22
CA LYS A 342 34.09 -18.60 -6.28
C LYS A 342 34.65 -19.83 -7.02
N ARG A 343 34.03 -20.23 -8.14
CA ARG A 343 34.53 -21.36 -8.97
C ARG A 343 35.86 -21.05 -9.64
N GLY A 344 36.04 -19.85 -10.18
CA GLY A 344 37.29 -19.44 -10.83
C GLY A 344 38.52 -19.29 -9.91
N LYS A 345 38.32 -19.11 -8.60
CA LYS A 345 39.43 -19.10 -7.61
C LYS A 345 39.77 -20.47 -7.02
N GLY A 346 38.92 -21.48 -7.21
CA GLY A 346 39.11 -22.83 -6.68
C GLY A 346 39.96 -23.76 -7.56
N GLU A 347 40.10 -23.46 -8.85
CA GLU A 347 40.79 -24.34 -9.82
C GLU A 347 42.26 -23.95 -10.10
N GLY A 348 42.83 -22.99 -9.36
CA GLY A 348 44.17 -22.42 -9.62
C GLY A 348 45.31 -22.87 -8.69
N ARG A 349 45.10 -23.85 -7.80
CA ARG A 349 46.17 -24.38 -6.91
C ARG A 349 46.15 -25.91 -6.88
N GLY A 350 46.50 -26.51 -8.01
CA GLY A 350 46.89 -27.91 -8.12
C GLY A 350 48.28 -28.01 -8.75
N GLU A 351 49.27 -28.33 -7.92
CA GLU A 351 50.51 -29.04 -8.24
C GLU A 351 51.34 -28.59 -9.47
N ARG A 352 52.46 -27.88 -9.19
CA ARG A 352 53.72 -28.12 -9.91
C ARG A 352 54.82 -28.43 -8.90
N GLY A 353 54.79 -29.66 -8.41
CA GLY A 353 55.93 -30.29 -7.75
C GLY A 353 56.63 -31.20 -8.75
N GLY A 354 57.92 -30.93 -8.99
CA GLY A 354 58.94 -31.90 -9.41
C GLY A 354 58.87 -32.47 -10.83
N GLU A 355 59.89 -32.19 -11.65
CA GLU A 355 60.93 -33.19 -11.90
C GLU A 355 62.16 -32.57 -12.58
N LYS A 356 63.31 -32.76 -11.94
CA LYS A 356 64.63 -32.63 -12.55
C LYS A 356 64.86 -33.88 -13.39
N GLY A 357 65.20 -33.73 -14.66
CA GLY A 357 65.68 -34.82 -15.51
C GLY A 357 66.64 -34.28 -16.56
N GLY A 358 67.94 -34.51 -16.36
CA GLY A 358 68.97 -34.14 -17.33
C GLY A 358 69.20 -35.19 -18.42
N ARG A 359 70.24 -34.90 -19.21
CA ARG A 359 70.80 -35.62 -20.38
C ARG A 359 70.13 -35.21 -21.70
N ARG A 360 70.84 -34.89 -22.78
CA ARG A 360 72.27 -35.02 -23.08
C ARG A 360 72.62 -34.02 -24.19
#